data_AF-A0A1I4HUJ6-F1
#
_entry.id   AF-A0A1I4HUJ6-F1
#
_cell.length_a   1.000
_cell.length_b   1.000
_cell.length_c   1.000
_cell.angle_alpha   90.00
_cell.angle_beta   90.00
_cell.angle_gamma   90.00
#
_symmetry.space_group_name_H-M   'P 1'
#
loop_
_entity.id
_entity.type
_entity.pdbx_description
1 polymer ?
#
loop_
_entity_poly.entity_id
_entity_poly.type
_entity_poly.pdbx_seq_one_letter_code
_entity_poly.pdbx_strand_id
1 'polypeptide(L)'
;MEMGNLKHLREHGPVPTSDLPHEIRAPQRAEGLAVFKLKSGDGRTQSFGGPFRIAYLFDDHEPVEVVRVLFETESHLFGLDRRGLVKLFRGHGRQWSAAASTVLSEESPPNPDRNPGGWEAGETQDCPFCGGDVLKGALPSHLRTCPET
;
A
#
# COMPACT_ATOMS: atom_id res chain seq x y z
N MET A 1 32.31 -20.23 -1.80
CA MET A 1 31.06 -20.72 -1.19
C MET A 1 29.94 -19.89 -1.79
N GLU A 2 29.11 -20.50 -2.63
CA GLU A 2 27.94 -19.83 -3.20
C GLU A 2 27.05 -19.38 -2.03
N MET A 3 26.77 -18.08 -1.95
CA MET A 3 26.10 -17.52 -0.78
C MET A 3 24.64 -17.99 -0.79
N GLY A 4 24.30 -18.97 0.08
CA GLY A 4 23.01 -19.67 0.03
C GLY A 4 21.78 -18.77 -0.04
N ASN A 5 21.82 -17.59 0.58
CA ASN A 5 20.74 -16.58 0.48
C ASN A 5 20.60 -15.97 -0.92
N LEU A 6 21.72 -15.64 -1.59
CA LEU A 6 21.67 -15.07 -2.95
C LEU A 6 21.11 -16.10 -3.93
N LYS A 7 21.58 -17.35 -3.82
CA LYS A 7 21.05 -18.45 -4.62
C LYS A 7 19.55 -18.65 -4.36
N HIS A 8 19.15 -18.70 -3.09
CA HIS A 8 17.75 -18.87 -2.71
C HIS A 8 16.86 -17.75 -3.28
N LEU A 9 17.30 -16.48 -3.20
CA LEU A 9 16.55 -15.36 -3.76
C LEU A 9 16.46 -15.43 -5.29
N ARG A 10 17.51 -15.87 -5.99
CA ARG A 10 17.46 -16.08 -7.46
C ARG A 10 16.49 -17.19 -7.87
N GLU A 11 16.40 -18.24 -7.07
CA GLU A 11 15.58 -19.43 -7.37
C GLU A 11 14.10 -19.22 -6.98
N HIS A 12 13.83 -18.47 -5.91
CA HIS A 12 12.49 -18.36 -5.32
C HIS A 12 11.90 -16.95 -5.37
N GLY A 13 12.67 -15.94 -5.79
CA GLY A 13 12.25 -14.54 -5.77
C GLY A 13 12.37 -13.90 -4.38
N PRO A 14 11.69 -12.75 -4.16
CA PRO A 14 11.63 -12.13 -2.84
C PRO A 14 10.97 -13.03 -1.79
N VAL A 15 11.46 -13.01 -0.55
CA VAL A 15 10.89 -13.80 0.56
C VAL A 15 10.95 -13.04 1.88
N PRO A 16 10.10 -13.36 2.88
CA PRO A 16 10.27 -12.88 4.24
C PRO A 16 11.67 -13.16 4.77
N THR A 17 12.26 -12.25 5.53
CA THR A 17 13.62 -12.48 6.08
C THR A 17 13.71 -13.68 7.01
N SER A 18 12.58 -14.15 7.57
CA SER A 18 12.48 -15.38 8.36
C SER A 18 12.69 -16.64 7.56
N ASP A 19 12.48 -16.57 6.24
CA ASP A 19 12.45 -17.73 5.34
C ASP A 19 13.78 -17.89 4.60
N LEU A 20 14.72 -16.94 4.79
CA LEU A 20 16.08 -17.07 4.29
C LEU A 20 16.81 -18.24 4.98
N PRO A 21 17.59 -19.04 4.23
CA PRO A 21 18.29 -20.19 4.79
C PRO A 21 19.39 -19.81 5.78
N HIS A 22 19.93 -18.59 5.68
CA HIS A 22 21.01 -18.09 6.53
C HIS A 22 20.81 -16.63 6.92
N GLU A 23 21.53 -16.20 7.96
CA GLU A 23 21.58 -14.78 8.33
C GLU A 23 22.23 -13.93 7.22
N ILE A 24 21.68 -12.74 6.98
CA ILE A 24 22.21 -11.80 5.99
C ILE A 24 23.52 -11.21 6.48
N ARG A 25 24.59 -11.44 5.70
CA ARG A 25 25.94 -10.93 5.98
C ARG A 25 26.33 -9.79 5.04
N ALA A 26 27.32 -9.00 5.46
CA ALA A 26 27.81 -7.85 4.70
C ALA A 26 28.19 -8.16 3.24
N PRO A 27 28.86 -9.28 2.90
CA PRO A 27 29.21 -9.54 1.51
C PRO A 27 27.98 -9.82 0.62
N GLN A 28 26.90 -10.40 1.17
CA GLN A 28 25.66 -10.61 0.41
C GLN A 28 25.01 -9.27 0.04
N ARG A 29 25.08 -8.27 0.92
CA ARG A 29 24.58 -6.92 0.64
C ARG A 29 25.39 -6.23 -0.45
N ALA A 30 26.70 -6.46 -0.48
CA ALA A 30 27.56 -5.95 -1.55
C ALA A 30 27.24 -6.59 -2.91
N GLU A 31 26.69 -7.81 -2.91
CA GLU A 31 26.23 -8.54 -4.10
C GLU A 31 24.74 -8.28 -4.44
N GLY A 32 24.14 -7.21 -3.91
CA GLY A 32 22.80 -6.76 -4.28
C GLY A 32 21.66 -7.28 -3.41
N LEU A 33 21.93 -8.08 -2.35
CA LEU A 33 20.88 -8.44 -1.39
C LEU A 33 20.43 -7.22 -0.60
N ALA A 34 19.15 -6.88 -0.74
CA ALA A 34 18.48 -5.80 -0.04
C ALA A 34 17.34 -6.34 0.84
N VAL A 35 16.90 -5.52 1.79
CA VAL A 35 15.75 -5.81 2.65
C VAL A 35 14.81 -4.62 2.63
N PHE A 36 13.61 -4.84 2.11
CA PHE A 36 12.52 -3.88 2.25
C PHE A 36 11.93 -3.99 3.65
N LYS A 37 11.78 -2.87 4.35
CA LYS A 37 11.24 -2.81 5.71
C LYS A 37 10.04 -1.88 5.76
N LEU A 38 8.83 -2.43 5.84
CA LEU A 38 7.65 -1.63 6.12
C LEU A 38 7.56 -1.38 7.63
N LYS A 39 7.74 -0.13 8.06
CA LYS A 39 7.63 0.27 9.47
C LYS A 39 6.18 0.56 9.82
N SER A 40 5.76 0.15 11.02
CA SER A 40 4.53 0.64 11.65
C SER A 40 4.48 2.17 11.61
N GLY A 41 3.29 2.74 11.39
CA GLY A 41 3.09 4.18 11.47
C GLY A 41 3.57 4.73 12.81
N ASP A 42 4.08 5.97 12.82
CA ASP A 42 4.25 6.71 14.05
C ASP A 42 2.87 6.88 14.69
N GLY A 43 2.71 6.65 16.00
CA GLY A 43 1.43 6.37 16.69
C GLY A 43 0.21 7.32 16.51
N ARG A 44 0.28 8.30 15.62
CA ARG A 44 -0.86 9.04 15.02
C ARG A 44 -1.43 8.35 13.76
N THR A 45 -0.67 7.48 13.12
CA THR A 45 -1.02 6.70 11.93
C THR A 45 -1.15 5.23 12.39
N GLN A 46 -2.24 4.55 12.03
CA GLN A 46 -2.60 3.21 12.53
C GLN A 46 -1.40 2.27 12.77
N SER A 47 -1.34 1.66 13.95
CA SER A 47 -0.41 0.56 14.23
C SER A 47 -0.95 -0.70 13.56
N PHE A 48 -0.18 -1.28 12.64
CA PHE A 48 -0.58 -2.45 11.86
C PHE A 48 0.30 -3.69 12.12
N GLY A 49 1.00 -3.72 13.26
CA GLY A 49 1.74 -4.89 13.75
C GLY A 49 3.21 -5.02 13.29
N GLY A 50 3.76 -4.03 12.56
CA GLY A 50 5.12 -4.10 12.01
C GLY A 50 6.26 -3.86 13.02
N PRO A 51 7.54 -4.14 12.63
CA PRO A 51 8.02 -4.04 11.25
C PRO A 51 8.11 -5.36 10.47
N PHE A 52 7.57 -5.35 9.25
CA PHE A 52 7.67 -6.44 8.27
C PHE A 52 8.91 -6.29 7.41
N ARG A 53 9.52 -7.40 7.01
CA ARG A 53 10.80 -7.42 6.31
C ARG A 53 10.82 -8.46 5.19
N ILE A 54 10.97 -8.00 3.95
CA ILE A 54 11.12 -8.85 2.76
C ILE A 54 12.53 -8.70 2.22
N ALA A 55 13.24 -9.82 2.08
CA ALA A 55 14.54 -9.90 1.41
C ALA A 55 14.36 -10.04 -0.10
N TYR A 56 15.21 -9.37 -0.87
CA TYR A 56 15.17 -9.38 -2.34
C TYR A 56 16.55 -9.03 -2.93
N LEU A 57 16.71 -9.23 -4.23
CA LEU A 57 17.88 -8.81 -4.98
C LEU A 57 17.57 -7.49 -5.67
N PHE A 58 18.37 -6.46 -5.40
CA PHE A 58 18.10 -5.08 -5.81
C PHE A 58 18.02 -4.90 -7.33
N ASP A 59 18.91 -5.56 -8.06
CA ASP A 59 19.00 -5.45 -9.52
C ASP A 59 18.15 -6.49 -10.26
N ASP A 60 17.73 -7.57 -9.57
CA ASP A 60 17.05 -8.72 -10.20
C ASP A 60 15.54 -8.75 -9.91
N HIS A 61 15.07 -8.15 -8.82
CA HIS A 61 13.65 -8.20 -8.40
C HIS A 61 13.00 -6.82 -8.46
N GLU A 62 11.84 -6.76 -9.11
CA GLU A 62 11.06 -5.55 -9.22
C GLU A 62 10.33 -5.22 -7.90
N PRO A 63 10.13 -3.94 -7.56
CA PRO A 63 9.39 -3.54 -6.37
C PRO A 63 7.99 -4.15 -6.27
N VAL A 64 7.33 -4.43 -7.41
CA VAL A 64 6.01 -5.09 -7.44
C VAL A 64 6.07 -6.50 -6.83
N GLU A 65 7.12 -7.26 -7.12
CA GLU A 65 7.29 -8.63 -6.61
C GLU A 65 7.49 -8.62 -5.09
N VAL A 66 8.33 -7.72 -4.60
CA VAL A 66 8.59 -7.53 -3.16
C VAL A 66 7.32 -7.14 -2.41
N VAL A 67 6.52 -6.23 -3.00
CA VAL A 67 5.26 -5.80 -2.40
C VAL A 67 4.22 -6.92 -2.44
N ARG A 68 4.14 -7.70 -3.52
CA ARG A 68 3.23 -8.84 -3.62
C ARG A 68 3.49 -9.84 -2.49
N VAL A 69 4.74 -10.26 -2.30
CA VAL A 69 5.15 -11.18 -1.22
C VAL A 69 4.83 -10.62 0.16
N LEU A 70 5.01 -9.31 0.37
CA LEU A 70 4.63 -8.65 1.63
C LEU A 70 3.12 -8.79 1.90
N PHE A 71 2.27 -8.53 0.91
CA PHE A 71 0.83 -8.64 1.07
C PHE A 71 0.34 -10.10 1.19
N GLU A 72 1.00 -11.04 0.52
CA GLU A 72 0.73 -12.48 0.68
C GLU A 72 1.07 -12.96 2.09
N THR A 73 2.21 -12.53 2.62
CA THR A 73 2.67 -12.88 3.98
C THR A 73 1.78 -12.23 5.04
N GLU A 74 1.42 -10.97 4.83
CA GLU A 74 0.70 -10.14 5.79
C GLU A 74 -0.66 -9.73 5.22
N SER A 75 -1.51 -10.73 4.94
CA SER A 75 -2.80 -10.55 4.26
C SER A 75 -3.76 -9.59 4.97
N HIS A 76 -3.60 -9.35 6.27
CA HIS A 76 -4.38 -8.35 7.01
C HIS A 76 -4.16 -6.92 6.49
N LEU A 77 -3.04 -6.66 5.80
CA LEU A 77 -2.78 -5.37 5.17
C LEU A 77 -3.84 -5.02 4.11
N PHE A 78 -4.45 -6.00 3.44
CA PHE A 78 -5.56 -5.72 2.50
C PHE A 78 -6.79 -5.11 3.19
N GLY A 79 -6.95 -5.32 4.50
CA GLY A 79 -8.03 -4.74 5.28
C GLY A 79 -7.83 -3.27 5.65
N LEU A 80 -6.64 -2.71 5.45
CA LEU A 80 -6.31 -1.33 5.83
C LEU A 80 -6.73 -0.32 4.75
N ASP A 81 -6.75 0.97 5.12
CA ASP A 81 -7.07 2.03 4.16
C ASP A 81 -6.04 2.08 3.02
N ARG A 82 -6.52 1.85 1.79
CA ARG A 82 -5.71 1.83 0.57
C ARG A 82 -4.89 3.11 0.38
N ARG A 83 -5.49 4.29 0.64
CA ARG A 83 -4.79 5.57 0.47
C ARG A 83 -3.69 5.75 1.52
N GLY A 84 -3.98 5.39 2.77
CA GLY A 84 -3.02 5.34 3.86
C GLY A 84 -1.85 4.43 3.53
N LEU A 85 -2.11 3.22 3.06
CA LEU A 85 -1.07 2.27 2.63
C LEU A 85 -0.21 2.83 1.50
N VAL A 86 -0.80 3.27 0.39
CA VAL A 86 -0.03 3.83 -0.74
C VAL A 86 0.84 5.03 -0.29
N LYS A 87 0.33 5.86 0.63
CA LYS A 87 1.09 6.97 1.22
C LYS A 87 2.24 6.48 2.09
N LEU A 88 2.07 5.39 2.86
CA LEU A 88 3.15 4.77 3.63
C LEU A 88 4.26 4.27 2.72
N PHE A 89 3.93 3.53 1.66
CA PHE A 89 4.91 3.08 0.67
C PHE A 89 5.61 4.24 -0.05
N ARG A 90 4.93 5.36 -0.26
CA ARG A 90 5.57 6.57 -0.83
C ARG A 90 6.73 7.08 0.04
N GLY A 91 6.68 6.89 1.36
CA GLY A 91 7.79 7.22 2.26
C GLY A 91 9.08 6.44 1.96
N HIS A 92 8.99 5.32 1.24
CA HIS A 92 10.13 4.52 0.80
C HIS A 92 10.60 4.87 -0.63
N GLY A 93 9.83 5.68 -1.37
CA GLY A 93 10.11 6.08 -2.74
C GLY A 93 8.90 5.90 -3.67
N ARG A 94 8.91 6.62 -4.81
CA ARG A 94 7.79 6.58 -5.76
C ARG A 94 7.55 5.19 -6.34
N GLN A 95 8.62 4.45 -6.64
CA GLN A 95 8.55 3.07 -7.16
C GLN A 95 7.77 2.14 -6.22
N TRP A 96 7.97 2.27 -4.91
CA TRP A 96 7.28 1.45 -3.90
C TRP A 96 5.80 1.82 -3.80
N SER A 97 5.46 3.11 -3.87
CA SER A 97 4.05 3.51 -3.93
C SER A 97 3.34 3.07 -5.20
N ALA A 98 4.04 3.04 -6.34
CA ALA A 98 3.50 2.53 -7.59
C ALA A 98 3.26 1.02 -7.50
N ALA A 99 4.25 0.26 -7.00
CA ALA A 99 4.14 -1.17 -6.77
C ALA A 99 2.97 -1.54 -5.84
N ALA A 100 2.83 -0.85 -4.70
CA ALA A 100 1.69 -1.04 -3.81
C ALA A 100 0.36 -0.70 -4.47
N SER A 101 0.31 0.35 -5.30
CA SER A 101 -0.91 0.68 -6.04
C SER A 101 -1.29 -0.41 -7.04
N THR A 102 -0.30 -1.00 -7.73
CA THR A 102 -0.49 -2.12 -8.66
C THR A 102 -1.07 -3.34 -7.94
N VAL A 103 -0.38 -3.83 -6.90
CA VAL A 103 -0.82 -5.03 -6.14
C VAL A 103 -2.22 -4.83 -5.54
N LEU A 104 -2.48 -3.67 -4.94
CA LEU A 104 -3.81 -3.37 -4.38
C LEU A 104 -4.91 -3.29 -5.44
N SER A 105 -4.61 -2.92 -6.69
CA SER A 105 -5.60 -2.91 -7.78
C SER A 105 -5.92 -4.29 -8.31
N GLU A 106 -4.96 -5.21 -8.30
CA GLU A 106 -5.15 -6.60 -8.74
C GLU A 106 -6.03 -7.38 -7.76
N GLU A 107 -5.76 -7.25 -6.46
CA GLU A 107 -6.42 -8.01 -5.39
C GLU A 107 -7.74 -7.40 -4.91
N SER A 108 -7.97 -6.13 -5.24
CA SER A 108 -9.21 -5.43 -4.91
C SER A 108 -9.52 -4.46 -6.04
N PRO A 109 -10.26 -4.90 -7.09
CA PRO A 109 -10.74 -4.00 -8.11
C PRO A 109 -11.49 -2.85 -7.41
N PRO A 110 -11.33 -1.61 -7.90
CA PRO A 110 -11.90 -0.45 -7.25
C PRO A 110 -13.39 -0.70 -7.02
N ASN A 111 -13.81 -0.76 -5.76
CA ASN A 111 -15.22 -0.81 -5.43
C ASN A 111 -15.80 0.56 -5.86
N PRO A 112 -16.62 0.61 -6.92
CA PRO A 112 -17.16 1.87 -7.43
C PRO A 112 -18.03 2.58 -6.38
N ASP A 113 -18.50 1.86 -5.35
CA ASP A 113 -19.37 2.39 -4.31
C ASP A 113 -18.63 2.99 -3.11
N ARG A 114 -17.30 2.80 -3.01
CA ARG A 114 -16.54 3.26 -1.83
C ARG A 114 -16.13 4.73 -1.98
N ASN A 115 -17.12 5.61 -1.81
CA ASN A 115 -16.90 7.06 -1.75
C ASN A 115 -16.04 7.39 -0.51
N PRO A 116 -14.96 8.21 -0.64
CA PRO A 116 -14.08 8.64 0.45
C PRO A 116 -14.72 9.10 1.76
N GLY A 117 -15.99 9.50 1.75
CA GLY A 117 -16.72 10.00 2.91
C GLY A 117 -17.49 8.95 3.71
N GLY A 118 -17.45 7.66 3.34
CA GLY A 118 -18.24 6.62 3.99
C GLY A 118 -19.74 6.68 3.66
N TRP A 119 -20.11 7.43 2.62
CA TRP A 119 -21.46 7.56 2.11
C TRP A 119 -21.70 6.50 1.04
N GLU A 120 -22.84 5.82 1.09
CA GLU A 120 -23.26 4.93 0.01
C GLU A 120 -23.44 5.72 -1.30
N ALA A 121 -23.12 5.11 -2.43
CA ALA A 121 -23.30 5.74 -3.73
C ALA A 121 -24.79 6.09 -3.95
N GLY A 122 -25.07 7.37 -4.20
CA GLY A 122 -26.44 7.87 -4.43
C GLY A 122 -27.10 8.56 -3.24
N GLU A 123 -26.46 8.61 -2.07
CA GLU A 123 -27.01 9.39 -0.95
C GLU A 123 -27.05 10.90 -1.27
N THR A 124 -28.22 11.52 -1.09
CA THR A 124 -28.42 12.97 -1.16
C THR A 124 -28.42 13.60 0.24
N GLN A 125 -28.24 14.92 0.28
CA GLN A 125 -28.42 15.79 1.44
C GLN A 125 -29.12 17.07 1.00
N ASP A 126 -29.91 17.67 1.88
CA ASP A 126 -30.57 18.94 1.61
C ASP A 126 -29.58 20.11 1.61
N CYS A 127 -29.67 20.97 0.61
CA CYS A 127 -28.98 22.25 0.61
C CYS A 127 -29.62 23.19 1.66
N PRO A 128 -28.86 23.74 2.63
CA PRO A 128 -29.43 24.56 3.70
C PRO A 128 -29.94 25.94 3.23
N PHE A 129 -29.71 26.30 1.97
CA PHE A 129 -30.13 27.59 1.39
C PHE A 129 -31.34 27.43 0.48
N CYS A 130 -31.26 26.58 -0.55
CA CYS A 130 -32.33 26.40 -1.52
C CYS A 130 -33.26 25.20 -1.23
N GLY A 131 -32.94 24.37 -0.23
CA GLY A 131 -33.70 23.16 0.09
C GLY A 131 -33.65 22.06 -0.98
N GLY A 132 -32.78 22.19 -1.98
CA GLY A 132 -32.63 21.20 -3.05
C GLY A 132 -31.84 19.98 -2.60
N ASP A 133 -32.21 18.81 -3.12
CA ASP A 133 -31.47 17.55 -2.96
C ASP A 133 -30.13 17.60 -3.69
N VAL A 134 -29.03 17.46 -2.96
CA VAL A 134 -27.66 17.49 -3.50
C VAL A 134 -26.93 16.21 -3.12
N LEU A 135 -26.21 15.59 -4.06
CA LEU A 135 -25.39 14.41 -3.76
C LEU A 135 -24.40 14.69 -2.61
N LYS A 136 -24.28 13.75 -1.67
CA LYS A 136 -23.30 13.84 -0.59
C LYS A 136 -21.88 13.89 -1.15
N GLY A 137 -21.16 14.97 -0.81
CA GLY A 137 -19.84 15.32 -1.37
C GLY A 137 -19.87 16.36 -2.49
N ALA A 138 -21.02 16.60 -3.14
CA ALA A 138 -21.17 17.63 -4.17
C ALA A 138 -21.62 19.01 -3.61
N LEU A 139 -21.98 19.08 -2.32
CA LEU A 139 -22.44 20.32 -1.68
C LEU A 139 -21.47 21.51 -1.84
N PRO A 140 -20.14 21.36 -1.67
CA PRO A 140 -19.22 22.49 -1.87
C PRO A 140 -19.23 23.03 -3.30
N SER A 141 -19.45 22.18 -4.30
CA SER A 141 -19.58 22.60 -5.70
C SER A 141 -20.94 23.22 -5.96
N HIS A 142 -22.02 22.65 -5.41
CA HIS A 142 -23.38 23.19 -5.51
C HIS A 142 -23.50 24.59 -4.89
N LEU A 143 -22.88 24.84 -3.73
CA LEU A 143 -22.90 26.16 -3.06
C LEU A 143 -22.26 27.28 -3.89
N ARG A 144 -21.43 26.95 -4.90
CA ARG A 144 -20.87 27.96 -5.82
C ARG A 144 -21.86 28.41 -6.90
N THR A 145 -22.92 27.64 -7.10
CA THR A 145 -23.94 27.85 -8.14
C THR A 145 -25.34 27.84 -7.55
N CYS A 146 -25.47 27.91 -6.23
CA CYS A 146 -26.76 27.88 -5.56
C CYS A 146 -27.46 29.24 -5.79
N PRO A 147 -28.72 29.25 -6.25
CA PRO A 147 -29.42 30.50 -6.55
C PRO A 147 -29.77 31.32 -5.30
N GLU A 148 -29.77 30.68 -4.11
CA GLU A 148 -30.21 31.26 -2.83
C GLU A 148 -29.04 31.45 -1.83
N THR A 149 -27.79 31.34 -2.29
CA THR A 149 -26.57 31.71 -1.53
C THR A 149 -26.09 33.11 -1.89
#